data_AF-A0A813HIL3-F1
#
_entry.id   AF-A0A813HIL3-F1
#
_cell.length_a   1.000
_cell.length_b   1.000
_cell.length_c   1.000
_cell.angle_alpha   90.00
_cell.angle_beta   90.00
_cell.angle_gamma   90.00
#
_symmetry.space_group_name_H-M   'P 1'
#
loop_
_entity.id
_entity.type
_entity.pdbx_description
1 polymer ?
#
loop_
_entity_poly.entity_id
_entity_poly.type
_entity_poly.pdbx_seq_one_letter_code
_entity_poly.pdbx_strand_id
1 'polypeptide(L)'
;MKRRKPIKPIKHQRPLTQKQLDKFKLVVQVDEAYLNKKKPGNLSKHGRPQRDQVWLWGAMVQGRSDLFHFRVLDHPTDAFDGKPRGHVEMLTNLHLLNLPKKTIIVSDSWSAATSSVKAFRIQKKWNRFDLHHELVNHEAGEIVNPRGFTTNGIEAVWSVLKRWARKRQGGRMPSHSDRVAWTALINEYQFRKVASRGETLDNGNSYYLPFAKFVQSLVEYVS
;
A
#
# COMPACT_ATOMS: atom_id res chain seq x y z
N MET A 1 27.99 40.03 6.38
CA MET A 1 27.56 38.85 5.60
C MET A 1 28.24 37.59 6.12
N LYS A 2 27.52 36.68 6.80
CA LYS A 2 28.07 35.39 7.25
C LYS A 2 28.04 34.39 6.08
N ARG A 3 29.20 33.91 5.63
CA ARG A 3 29.34 32.88 4.59
C ARG A 3 28.65 31.59 5.05
N ARG A 4 27.62 31.14 4.31
CA ARG A 4 26.97 29.84 4.53
C ARG A 4 28.02 28.74 4.29
N LYS A 5 28.23 27.86 5.27
CA LYS A 5 29.09 26.68 5.13
C LYS A 5 28.51 25.76 4.03
N PRO A 6 29.36 25.13 3.18
CA PRO A 6 28.89 24.19 2.19
C PRO A 6 28.24 22.97 2.86
N ILE A 7 27.04 22.63 2.41
CA ILE A 7 26.32 21.43 2.82
C ILE A 7 27.15 20.23 2.34
N LYS A 8 27.68 19.42 3.26
CA LYS A 8 28.36 18.17 2.90
C LYS A 8 27.38 17.27 2.14
N PRO A 9 27.79 16.65 1.01
CA PRO A 9 26.92 15.74 0.28
C PRO A 9 26.52 14.58 1.20
N ILE A 10 25.23 14.27 1.21
CA ILE A 10 24.67 13.13 1.92
C ILE A 10 25.36 11.89 1.34
N LYS A 11 26.15 11.17 2.15
CA LYS A 11 26.74 9.89 1.74
C LYS A 11 25.61 8.98 1.23
N HIS A 12 25.57 8.70 -0.07
CA HIS A 12 24.74 7.64 -0.61
C HIS A 12 25.14 6.34 0.09
N GLN A 13 24.29 5.84 0.97
CA GLN A 13 24.55 4.59 1.68
C GLN A 13 24.60 3.45 0.66
N ARG A 14 25.63 2.61 0.71
CA ARG A 14 25.73 1.44 -0.18
C ARG A 14 24.48 0.57 -0.10
N PRO A 15 23.90 0.09 -1.22
CA PRO A 15 22.76 -0.82 -1.20
C PRO A 15 23.03 -2.08 -0.34
N LEU A 16 21.97 -2.70 0.19
CA LEU A 16 22.09 -4.02 0.81
C LEU A 16 22.43 -5.07 -0.25
N THR A 17 23.22 -6.08 0.13
CA THR A 17 23.50 -7.24 -0.74
C THR A 17 22.34 -8.23 -0.70
N GLN A 18 22.23 -9.13 -1.68
CA GLN A 18 21.19 -10.17 -1.69
C GLN A 18 21.23 -11.02 -0.40
N LYS A 19 22.41 -11.48 0.01
CA LYS A 19 22.62 -12.21 1.29
C LYS A 19 22.13 -11.45 2.53
N GLN A 20 22.09 -10.12 2.50
CA GLN A 20 21.52 -9.31 3.58
C GLN A 20 20.00 -9.21 3.48
N LEU A 21 19.45 -9.15 2.27
CA LEU A 21 18.01 -9.16 1.98
C LEU A 21 17.37 -10.51 2.33
N ASP A 22 18.07 -11.61 2.11
CA ASP A 22 17.59 -12.96 2.45
C ASP A 22 17.36 -13.17 3.97
N LYS A 23 17.88 -12.27 4.81
CA LYS A 23 17.63 -12.27 6.26
C LYS A 23 16.29 -11.63 6.65
N PHE A 24 15.60 -11.00 5.70
CA PHE A 24 14.28 -10.45 5.91
C PHE A 24 13.25 -11.57 5.76
N LYS A 25 12.35 -11.67 6.74
CA LYS A 25 11.38 -12.77 6.79
C LYS A 25 10.07 -12.42 6.08
N LEU A 26 9.78 -11.12 5.96
CA LEU A 26 8.51 -10.63 5.47
C LEU A 26 8.73 -9.63 4.33
N VAL A 27 8.00 -9.83 3.24
CA VAL A 27 7.95 -8.90 2.11
C VAL A 27 6.51 -8.43 1.94
N VAL A 28 6.29 -7.13 2.04
CA VAL A 28 4.97 -6.50 1.90
C VAL A 28 5.00 -5.59 0.67
N GLN A 29 4.16 -5.92 -0.31
CA GLN A 29 3.90 -5.06 -1.46
C GLN A 29 2.90 -3.99 -1.04
N VAL A 30 3.21 -2.73 -1.29
CA VAL A 30 2.31 -1.61 -1.08
C VAL A 30 2.16 -0.84 -2.38
N ASP A 31 0.92 -0.47 -2.70
CA ASP A 31 0.62 0.24 -3.93
C ASP A 31 -0.52 1.24 -3.72
N GLU A 32 -0.54 2.25 -4.58
CA GLU A 32 -1.61 3.23 -4.66
C GLU A 32 -2.34 3.11 -5.99
N ALA A 33 -3.64 2.91 -5.92
CA ALA A 33 -4.51 2.86 -7.09
C ALA A 33 -5.56 3.96 -7.02
N TYR A 34 -5.94 4.49 -8.17
CA TYR A 34 -7.09 5.39 -8.30
C TYR A 34 -8.18 4.76 -9.16
N LEU A 35 -9.42 5.12 -8.89
CA LEU A 35 -10.59 4.57 -9.59
C LEU A 35 -10.90 5.37 -10.87
N ASN A 36 -10.65 4.77 -12.04
CA ASN A 36 -10.96 5.32 -13.37
C ASN A 36 -12.41 4.97 -13.82
N LYS A 37 -13.16 5.75 -14.63
CA LYS A 37 -13.24 7.21 -14.88
C LYS A 37 -14.44 7.55 -15.79
N LYS A 38 -15.19 8.60 -15.42
CA LYS A 38 -16.16 9.42 -16.19
C LYS A 38 -17.44 8.80 -16.79
N LYS A 39 -17.45 7.55 -17.26
CA LYS A 39 -18.69 6.96 -17.84
C LYS A 39 -19.12 5.71 -17.07
N PRO A 40 -20.38 5.63 -16.59
CA PRO A 40 -20.95 4.38 -16.10
C PRO A 40 -20.73 3.27 -17.15
N GLY A 41 -20.13 2.15 -16.74
CA GLY A 41 -20.05 0.94 -17.57
C GLY A 41 -18.77 0.71 -18.40
N ASN A 42 -17.85 1.67 -18.54
CA ASN A 42 -16.61 1.50 -19.32
C ASN A 42 -15.34 1.73 -18.50
N LEU A 43 -14.46 0.71 -18.46
CA LEU A 43 -13.11 0.78 -17.92
C LEU A 43 -12.13 1.15 -19.04
N SER A 44 -11.64 2.40 -19.11
CA SER A 44 -10.53 2.73 -20.00
C SER A 44 -9.19 2.45 -19.33
N LYS A 45 -8.23 1.90 -20.10
CA LYS A 45 -6.85 1.60 -19.66
C LYS A 45 -6.00 2.87 -19.42
N HIS A 46 -6.41 4.02 -19.93
CA HIS A 46 -5.60 5.25 -19.92
C HIS A 46 -6.43 6.48 -19.53
N GLY A 47 -5.94 7.27 -18.58
CA GLY A 47 -6.52 8.56 -18.19
C GLY A 47 -5.86 9.18 -16.95
N ARG A 48 -5.43 10.45 -17.02
CA ARG A 48 -4.80 11.20 -15.91
C ARG A 48 -5.73 11.32 -14.71
N PRO A 49 -5.32 11.13 -13.44
CA PRO A 49 -6.22 11.24 -12.29
C PRO A 49 -7.10 12.52 -12.26
N GLN A 50 -8.33 12.45 -11.74
CA GLN A 50 -9.17 13.64 -11.48
C GLN A 50 -9.05 14.09 -10.02
N ARG A 51 -9.45 15.34 -9.77
CA ARG A 51 -9.43 15.96 -8.44
C ARG A 51 -10.34 15.26 -7.43
N ASP A 52 -11.48 14.74 -7.88
CA ASP A 52 -12.54 14.11 -7.08
C ASP A 52 -12.47 12.58 -7.07
N GLN A 53 -11.44 11.98 -7.67
CA GLN A 53 -11.31 10.53 -7.70
C GLN A 53 -11.06 9.96 -6.31
N VAL A 54 -11.66 8.79 -6.07
CA VAL A 54 -11.30 7.94 -4.94
C VAL A 54 -9.94 7.32 -5.19
N TRP A 55 -9.04 7.55 -4.25
CA TRP A 55 -7.74 6.92 -4.18
C TRP A 55 -7.80 5.77 -3.17
N LEU A 56 -7.01 4.75 -3.43
CA LEU A 56 -6.93 3.55 -2.64
C LEU A 56 -5.47 3.26 -2.36
N TRP A 57 -5.18 2.90 -1.13
CA TRP A 57 -3.94 2.25 -0.78
C TRP A 57 -4.16 0.78 -0.53
N GLY A 58 -3.24 -0.04 -1.01
CA GLY A 58 -3.22 -1.47 -0.78
C GLY A 58 -1.91 -1.92 -0.14
N ALA A 59 -1.99 -2.94 0.71
CA ALA A 59 -0.86 -3.70 1.20
C ALA A 59 -1.15 -5.20 1.06
N MET A 60 -0.15 -6.00 0.67
CA MET A 60 -0.29 -7.45 0.53
C MET A 60 1.04 -8.13 0.85
N VAL A 61 0.97 -9.28 1.52
CA VAL A 61 2.17 -10.09 1.85
C VAL A 61 2.56 -10.93 0.65
N GLN A 62 3.76 -10.70 0.11
CA GLN A 62 4.22 -11.42 -1.07
C GLN A 62 4.12 -12.95 -0.88
N GLY A 63 3.55 -13.64 -1.87
CA GLY A 63 3.28 -15.08 -1.81
C GLY A 63 2.00 -15.45 -1.06
N ARG A 64 1.33 -14.50 -0.42
CA ARG A 64 0.08 -14.67 0.35
C ARG A 64 -0.96 -13.67 -0.12
N SER A 65 -1.49 -13.85 -1.33
CA SER A 65 -2.52 -12.97 -1.91
C SER A 65 -3.84 -12.94 -1.15
N ASP A 66 -4.02 -13.86 -0.20
CA ASP A 66 -5.11 -13.90 0.79
C ASP A 66 -4.87 -12.96 1.98
N LEU A 67 -3.60 -12.58 2.23
CA LEU A 67 -3.20 -11.59 3.22
C LEU A 67 -3.02 -10.25 2.54
N PHE A 68 -4.09 -9.47 2.50
CA PHE A 68 -4.08 -8.13 1.96
C PHE A 68 -4.98 -7.20 2.76
N HIS A 69 -4.72 -5.90 2.63
CA HIS A 69 -5.56 -4.85 3.13
C HIS A 69 -5.68 -3.73 2.10
N PHE A 70 -6.88 -3.18 1.95
CA PHE A 70 -7.16 -2.01 1.15
C PHE A 70 -7.87 -0.95 1.98
N ARG A 71 -7.50 0.31 1.74
CA ARG A 71 -8.08 1.47 2.40
C ARG A 71 -8.35 2.58 1.38
N VAL A 72 -9.54 3.16 1.42
CA VAL A 72 -9.82 4.41 0.71
C VAL A 72 -9.06 5.55 1.36
N LEU A 73 -8.35 6.33 0.55
CA LEU A 73 -7.53 7.45 0.99
C LEU A 73 -8.32 8.74 0.89
N ASP A 74 -8.32 9.52 1.97
CA ASP A 74 -9.03 10.79 2.06
C ASP A 74 -8.39 11.85 1.15
N HIS A 75 -7.07 11.79 0.98
CA HIS A 75 -6.22 12.72 0.25
C HIS A 75 -6.62 14.18 0.47
N PRO A 76 -6.13 14.84 1.52
CA PRO A 76 -6.23 16.29 1.56
C PRO A 76 -5.59 16.88 0.31
N THR A 77 -6.24 17.89 -0.27
CA THR A 77 -5.61 18.79 -1.22
C THR A 77 -4.50 19.52 -0.47
N ASP A 78 -3.27 19.02 -0.63
CA ASP A 78 -2.00 19.77 -0.68
C ASP A 78 -0.84 19.02 -0.01
N ALA A 79 0.38 19.34 -0.44
CA ALA A 79 1.62 18.93 0.19
C ALA A 79 1.75 19.60 1.57
N PHE A 80 1.46 18.88 2.65
CA PHE A 80 1.65 19.40 4.00
C PHE A 80 3.15 19.51 4.31
N ASP A 81 3.61 20.66 4.82
CA ASP A 81 4.99 20.89 5.28
C ASP A 81 6.11 20.49 4.30
N GLY A 82 5.89 20.69 2.99
CA GLY A 82 6.86 20.31 1.95
C GLY A 82 7.01 18.79 1.75
N LYS A 83 6.10 17.98 2.31
CA LYS A 83 6.02 16.54 2.06
C LYS A 83 5.14 16.23 0.85
N PRO A 84 5.38 15.10 0.14
CA PRO A 84 4.51 14.69 -0.95
C PRO A 84 3.06 14.50 -0.50
N ARG A 85 2.11 14.79 -1.39
CA ARG A 85 0.69 14.48 -1.18
C ARG A 85 0.52 13.00 -0.82
N GLY A 86 -0.32 12.71 0.16
CA GLY A 86 -0.57 11.34 0.66
C GLY A 86 0.44 10.87 1.71
N HIS A 87 1.50 11.63 2.03
CA HIS A 87 2.51 11.22 3.02
C HIS A 87 1.92 10.88 4.40
N VAL A 88 1.04 11.73 4.93
CA VAL A 88 0.45 11.56 6.27
C VAL A 88 -0.38 10.28 6.34
N GLU A 89 -1.19 10.04 5.32
CA GLU A 89 -2.03 8.84 5.23
C GLU A 89 -1.18 7.58 5.03
N MET A 90 -0.16 7.64 4.17
CA MET A 90 0.77 6.51 3.99
C MET A 90 1.51 6.18 5.28
N LEU A 91 1.98 7.19 6.00
CA LEU A 91 2.63 6.99 7.29
C LEU A 91 1.67 6.39 8.31
N THR A 92 0.43 6.85 8.35
CA THR A 92 -0.64 6.29 9.20
C THR A 92 -0.89 4.83 8.85
N ASN A 93 -0.99 4.50 7.56
CA ASN A 93 -1.18 3.14 7.07
C ASN A 93 -0.02 2.21 7.46
N LEU A 94 1.22 2.69 7.42
CA LEU A 94 2.38 1.92 7.90
C LEU A 94 2.35 1.65 9.42
N HIS A 95 1.90 2.62 10.22
CA HIS A 95 1.69 2.40 11.67
C HIS A 95 0.63 1.36 11.93
N LEU A 96 -0.44 1.46 11.17
CA LEU A 96 -1.53 0.51 11.19
C LEU A 96 -1.00 -0.91 10.90
N LEU A 97 -0.20 -1.13 9.87
CA LEU A 97 0.31 -2.48 9.57
C LEU A 97 1.12 -3.13 10.72
N ASN A 98 1.55 -2.37 11.73
CA ASN A 98 2.33 -2.85 12.87
C ASN A 98 3.45 -3.81 12.44
N LEU A 99 4.19 -3.39 11.40
CA LEU A 99 5.18 -4.23 10.74
C LEU A 99 6.19 -4.76 11.75
N PRO A 100 6.55 -6.05 11.71
CA PRO A 100 7.65 -6.55 12.51
C PRO A 100 8.99 -6.04 11.97
N LYS A 101 10.04 -6.10 12.80
CA LYS A 101 11.42 -5.95 12.30
C LYS A 101 11.72 -7.03 11.27
N LYS A 102 12.71 -6.78 10.42
CA LYS A 102 13.09 -7.65 9.30
C LYS A 102 12.00 -7.75 8.23
N THR A 103 11.33 -6.62 7.98
CA THR A 103 10.36 -6.45 6.89
C THR A 103 10.96 -5.69 5.71
N ILE A 104 10.68 -6.15 4.49
CA ILE A 104 10.90 -5.41 3.24
C ILE A 104 9.55 -4.84 2.80
N ILE A 105 9.49 -3.52 2.60
CA ILE A 105 8.39 -2.88 1.88
C ILE A 105 8.81 -2.76 0.42
N VAL A 106 7.93 -3.16 -0.49
CA VAL A 106 8.09 -3.00 -1.94
C VAL A 106 7.02 -2.04 -2.42
N SER A 107 7.38 -0.98 -3.12
CA SER A 107 6.41 -0.06 -3.72
C SER A 107 6.88 0.39 -5.11
N ASP A 108 5.96 0.96 -5.89
CA ASP A 108 6.35 1.82 -7.01
C ASP A 108 7.19 3.02 -6.49
N SER A 109 7.84 3.72 -7.41
CA SER A 109 8.69 4.90 -7.22
C SER A 109 7.92 6.15 -6.76
N TRP A 110 6.85 5.97 -5.99
CA TRP A 110 6.02 7.03 -5.46
C TRP A 110 6.71 7.78 -4.31
N SER A 111 6.76 9.10 -4.44
CA SER A 111 7.42 9.99 -3.48
C SER A 111 6.78 9.93 -2.09
N ALA A 112 5.45 9.75 -1.99
CA ALA A 112 4.78 9.65 -0.70
C ALA A 112 5.13 8.33 0.02
N ALA A 113 5.14 7.20 -0.69
CA ALA A 113 5.56 5.92 -0.13
C ALA A 113 7.00 6.01 0.40
N THR A 114 7.93 6.51 -0.43
CA THR A 114 9.35 6.69 -0.07
C THR A 114 9.53 7.60 1.15
N SER A 115 8.85 8.76 1.17
CA SER A 115 8.88 9.70 2.30
C SER A 115 8.34 9.06 3.58
N SER A 116 7.27 8.27 3.47
CA SER A 116 6.57 7.66 4.61
C SER A 116 7.31 6.49 5.22
N VAL A 117 7.88 5.59 4.41
CA VAL A 117 8.72 4.49 4.91
C VAL A 117 9.96 5.04 5.63
N LYS A 118 10.58 6.10 5.09
CA LYS A 118 11.68 6.79 5.75
C LYS A 118 11.27 7.39 7.09
N ALA A 119 10.14 8.09 7.15
CA ALA A 119 9.63 8.69 8.39
C ALA A 119 9.27 7.63 9.44
N PHE A 120 8.58 6.56 9.03
CA PHE A 120 8.23 5.44 9.90
C PHE A 120 9.46 4.80 10.55
N ARG A 121 10.50 4.55 9.76
CA ARG A 121 11.78 4.01 10.25
C ARG A 121 12.43 4.93 11.28
N ILE A 122 12.40 6.25 11.06
CA ILE A 122 12.94 7.24 12.01
C ILE A 122 12.13 7.22 13.32
N GLN A 123 10.79 7.24 13.25
CA GLN A 123 9.91 7.25 14.42
C GLN A 123 10.07 5.98 15.27
N LYS A 124 10.25 4.82 14.64
CA LYS A 124 10.52 3.55 15.32
C LYS A 124 11.96 3.39 15.83
N LYS A 125 12.85 4.36 15.56
CA LYS A 125 14.30 4.28 15.83
C LYS A 125 14.95 3.04 15.19
N TRP A 126 14.50 2.70 13.99
CA TRP A 126 14.94 1.53 13.24
C TRP A 126 15.99 1.90 12.20
N ASN A 127 16.84 0.95 11.84
CA ASN A 127 17.77 1.11 10.73
C ASN A 127 17.30 0.31 9.49
N ARG A 128 18.03 0.43 8.38
CA ARG A 128 17.68 -0.25 7.12
C ARG A 128 17.67 -1.78 7.21
N PHE A 129 18.33 -2.37 8.21
CA PHE A 129 18.30 -3.80 8.49
C PHE A 129 17.10 -4.21 9.35
N ASP A 130 16.38 -3.27 9.95
CA ASP A 130 15.12 -3.53 10.65
C ASP A 130 13.91 -3.34 9.71
N LEU A 131 13.97 -2.33 8.83
CA LEU A 131 12.98 -2.09 7.78
C LEU A 131 13.67 -1.58 6.51
N HIS A 132 13.56 -2.38 5.46
CA HIS A 132 14.12 -2.07 4.15
C HIS A 132 13.03 -1.67 3.17
N HIS A 133 13.37 -0.80 2.22
CA HIS A 133 12.45 -0.33 1.19
C HIS A 133 13.05 -0.60 -0.17
N GLU A 134 12.36 -1.41 -0.97
CA GLU A 134 12.68 -1.66 -2.36
C GLU A 134 11.69 -0.91 -3.25
N LEU A 135 12.21 -0.35 -4.32
CA LEU A 135 11.45 0.38 -5.32
C LEU A 135 11.36 -0.45 -6.59
N VAL A 136 10.20 -0.41 -7.22
CA VAL A 136 9.96 -0.82 -8.61
C VAL A 136 9.69 0.45 -9.40
N ASN A 137 10.30 0.59 -10.56
CA ASN A 137 10.23 1.78 -11.40
C ASN A 137 9.34 1.53 -12.62
N HIS A 138 8.02 1.60 -12.41
CA HIS A 138 7.06 1.42 -13.49
C HIS A 138 7.18 2.51 -14.57
N GLU A 139 7.65 3.71 -14.23
CA GLU A 139 7.91 4.77 -15.22
C GLU A 139 8.99 4.39 -16.24
N ALA A 140 9.96 3.57 -15.83
CA ALA A 140 10.98 2.99 -16.70
C ALA A 140 10.53 1.68 -17.38
N GLY A 141 9.26 1.28 -17.22
CA GLY A 141 8.75 0.00 -17.71
C GLY A 141 9.20 -1.22 -16.91
N GLU A 142 9.72 -1.01 -15.70
CA GLU A 142 10.19 -2.08 -14.82
C GLU A 142 9.01 -2.83 -14.18
N ILE A 143 8.75 -4.06 -14.61
CA ILE A 143 7.73 -4.93 -14.00
C ILE A 143 8.28 -5.62 -12.74
N VAL A 144 9.58 -5.95 -12.77
CA VAL A 144 10.33 -6.61 -11.71
C VAL A 144 11.67 -5.91 -11.60
N ASN A 145 12.07 -5.53 -10.39
CA ASN A 145 13.34 -4.85 -10.19
C ASN A 145 14.56 -5.79 -10.27
N PRO A 146 15.81 -5.30 -10.42
CA PRO A 146 17.02 -6.13 -10.51
C PRO A 146 17.22 -7.12 -9.36
N ARG A 147 16.52 -6.96 -8.24
CA ARG A 147 16.56 -7.86 -7.09
C ARG A 147 15.38 -8.83 -7.02
N GLY A 148 14.53 -8.85 -8.04
CA GLY A 148 13.39 -9.77 -8.16
C GLY A 148 12.11 -9.31 -7.47
N PHE A 149 12.01 -8.06 -6.98
CA PHE A 149 10.80 -7.55 -6.35
C PHE A 149 9.82 -6.96 -7.37
N THR A 150 8.52 -7.06 -7.09
CA THR A 150 7.43 -6.58 -7.95
C THR A 150 6.22 -6.14 -7.11
N THR A 151 5.35 -5.28 -7.68
CA THR A 151 4.04 -4.92 -7.12
C THR A 151 2.88 -5.65 -7.81
N ASN A 152 3.16 -6.53 -8.78
CA ASN A 152 2.14 -7.23 -9.56
C ASN A 152 1.12 -7.99 -8.70
N GLY A 153 1.55 -8.48 -7.54
CA GLY A 153 0.68 -9.23 -6.65
C GLY A 153 -0.45 -8.35 -6.10
N ILE A 154 -0.14 -7.18 -5.54
CA ILE A 154 -1.16 -6.26 -5.02
C ILE A 154 -2.05 -5.73 -6.16
N GLU A 155 -1.49 -5.47 -7.34
CA GLU A 155 -2.25 -5.09 -8.54
C GLU A 155 -3.22 -6.19 -9.02
N ALA A 156 -2.82 -7.46 -8.90
CA ALA A 156 -3.67 -8.60 -9.20
C ALA A 156 -4.84 -8.70 -8.23
N VAL A 157 -4.60 -8.54 -6.91
CA VAL A 157 -5.66 -8.51 -5.90
C VAL A 157 -6.62 -7.35 -6.17
N TRP A 158 -6.10 -6.18 -6.51
CA TRP A 158 -6.90 -5.01 -6.87
C TRP A 158 -7.79 -5.29 -8.10
N SER A 159 -7.24 -5.96 -9.10
CA SER A 159 -7.98 -6.35 -10.30
C SER A 159 -9.12 -7.34 -10.01
N VAL A 160 -8.93 -8.26 -9.07
CA VAL A 160 -9.99 -9.17 -8.60
C VAL A 160 -11.09 -8.40 -7.85
N LEU A 161 -10.70 -7.47 -6.96
CA LEU A 161 -11.65 -6.63 -6.22
C LEU A 161 -12.57 -5.85 -7.17
N LYS A 162 -12.02 -5.20 -8.21
CA LYS A 162 -12.80 -4.48 -9.22
C LYS A 162 -13.81 -5.37 -9.94
N ARG A 163 -13.40 -6.59 -10.33
CA ARG A 163 -14.31 -7.56 -10.97
C ARG A 163 -15.43 -7.99 -10.03
N TRP A 164 -15.09 -8.27 -8.77
CA TRP A 164 -16.07 -8.62 -7.75
C TRP A 164 -17.06 -7.47 -7.51
N ALA A 165 -16.58 -6.24 -7.34
CA ALA A 165 -17.40 -5.05 -7.12
C ALA A 165 -18.39 -4.84 -8.28
N ARG A 166 -17.92 -4.96 -9.53
CA ARG A 166 -18.78 -4.88 -10.72
C ARG A 166 -19.86 -5.96 -10.73
N LYS A 167 -19.52 -7.22 -10.42
CA LYS A 167 -20.51 -8.31 -10.36
C LYS A 167 -21.52 -8.07 -9.23
N ARG A 168 -21.05 -7.66 -8.06
CA ARG A 168 -21.86 -7.38 -6.86
C ARG A 168 -22.89 -6.26 -7.09
N GLN A 169 -22.58 -5.33 -7.98
CA GLN A 169 -23.39 -4.16 -8.33
C GLN A 169 -24.14 -4.35 -9.68
N GLY A 170 -24.41 -5.59 -10.08
CA GLY A 170 -25.24 -5.87 -11.26
C GLY A 170 -24.62 -5.46 -12.60
N GLY A 171 -23.29 -5.49 -12.71
CA GLY A 171 -22.55 -5.17 -13.93
C GLY A 171 -22.10 -3.71 -14.05
N ARG A 172 -22.51 -2.85 -13.11
CA ARG A 172 -22.09 -1.44 -12.99
C ARG A 172 -21.13 -1.30 -11.80
N MET A 173 -20.40 -0.20 -11.72
CA MET A 173 -19.58 0.15 -10.56
C MET A 173 -20.06 1.49 -10.00
N PRO A 174 -19.78 1.79 -8.72
CA PRO A 174 -20.06 3.12 -8.17
C PRO A 174 -19.34 4.21 -8.96
N SER A 175 -19.81 5.45 -8.80
CA SER A 175 -19.11 6.62 -9.34
C SER A 175 -17.66 6.65 -8.86
N HIS A 176 -16.76 7.18 -9.68
CA HIS A 176 -15.34 7.33 -9.32
C HIS A 176 -15.11 8.27 -8.12
N SER A 177 -16.12 9.04 -7.72
CA SER A 177 -16.11 9.96 -6.58
C SER A 177 -16.93 9.49 -5.38
N ASP A 178 -17.67 8.37 -5.50
CA ASP A 178 -18.52 7.87 -4.42
C ASP A 178 -17.71 7.10 -3.38
N ARG A 179 -17.06 7.85 -2.49
CA ARG A 179 -16.23 7.32 -1.40
C ARG A 179 -16.98 6.36 -0.51
N VAL A 180 -18.25 6.63 -0.21
CA VAL A 180 -19.06 5.84 0.71
C VAL A 180 -19.34 4.46 0.09
N ALA A 181 -19.80 4.42 -1.15
CA ALA A 181 -20.07 3.17 -1.84
C ALA A 181 -18.79 2.35 -2.07
N TRP A 182 -17.68 2.99 -2.43
CA TRP A 182 -16.39 2.30 -2.58
C TRP A 182 -15.90 1.73 -1.26
N THR A 183 -15.94 2.51 -0.18
CA THR A 183 -15.54 2.05 1.16
C THR A 183 -16.37 0.84 1.59
N ALA A 184 -17.69 0.89 1.41
CA ALA A 184 -18.58 -0.24 1.74
C ALA A 184 -18.21 -1.51 0.95
N LEU A 185 -17.99 -1.40 -0.36
CA LEU A 185 -17.62 -2.55 -1.21
C LEU A 185 -16.25 -3.12 -0.85
N ILE A 186 -15.26 -2.27 -0.61
CA ILE A 186 -13.91 -2.71 -0.23
C ILE A 186 -13.95 -3.44 1.11
N ASN A 187 -14.69 -2.92 2.08
CA ASN A 187 -14.85 -3.55 3.38
C ASN A 187 -15.61 -4.88 3.28
N GLU A 188 -16.70 -4.94 2.52
CA GLU A 188 -17.42 -6.21 2.27
C GLU A 188 -16.52 -7.25 1.60
N TYR A 189 -15.75 -6.86 0.58
CA TYR A 189 -14.84 -7.78 -0.11
C TYR A 189 -13.78 -8.36 0.82
N GLN A 190 -13.11 -7.50 1.59
CA GLN A 190 -12.10 -7.91 2.56
C GLN A 190 -12.70 -8.83 3.63
N PHE A 191 -13.88 -8.48 4.16
CA PHE A 191 -14.59 -9.31 5.12
C PHE A 191 -14.89 -10.71 4.59
N ARG A 192 -15.43 -10.81 3.36
CA ARG A 192 -15.74 -12.11 2.73
C ARG A 192 -14.50 -12.97 2.55
N LYS A 193 -13.34 -12.37 2.27
CA LYS A 193 -12.07 -13.09 2.12
C LYS A 193 -11.58 -13.68 3.45
N VAL A 194 -11.72 -12.95 4.54
CA VAL A 194 -11.45 -13.47 5.89
C VAL A 194 -12.43 -14.59 6.24
N ALA A 195 -13.74 -14.36 6.07
CA ALA A 195 -14.76 -15.35 6.41
C ALA A 195 -14.61 -16.67 5.62
N SER A 196 -14.22 -16.61 4.35
CA SER A 196 -14.00 -17.81 3.52
C SER A 196 -12.86 -18.73 4.00
N ARG A 197 -12.05 -18.29 4.97
CA ARG A 197 -10.94 -19.08 5.53
C ARG A 197 -11.34 -19.94 6.73
N GLY A 198 -12.64 -20.00 7.06
CA GLY A 198 -13.12 -20.74 8.24
C GLY A 198 -12.81 -20.04 9.56
N GLU A 199 -12.40 -18.77 9.52
CA GLU A 199 -12.20 -17.96 10.72
C GLU A 199 -13.57 -17.51 11.25
N THR A 200 -14.04 -18.17 12.33
CA THR A 200 -15.26 -17.79 13.04
C THR A 200 -15.06 -16.50 13.83
N LEU A 201 -16.06 -15.63 13.74
CA LEU A 201 -16.04 -14.27 14.30
C LEU A 201 -16.84 -14.28 15.61
N ASP A 202 -16.15 -14.22 16.75
CA ASP A 202 -16.82 -13.85 17.99
C ASP A 202 -17.11 -12.35 18.00
N ASN A 203 -18.37 -12.05 18.31
CA ASN A 203 -18.95 -10.74 18.63
C ASN A 203 -19.18 -9.80 17.46
N GLY A 204 -20.44 -9.81 16.99
CA GLY A 204 -21.00 -8.83 16.09
C GLY A 204 -20.74 -7.41 16.56
N ASN A 205 -19.79 -6.74 15.92
CA ASN A 205 -19.82 -5.32 15.60
C ASN A 205 -18.57 -4.95 14.77
N SER A 206 -18.84 -4.34 13.61
CA SER A 206 -18.03 -3.27 12.98
C SER A 206 -16.66 -3.61 12.35
N TYR A 207 -16.65 -3.74 11.02
CA TYR A 207 -15.75 -3.15 10.00
C TYR A 207 -14.21 -3.02 10.17
N TYR A 208 -13.61 -3.34 11.32
CA TYR A 208 -12.18 -3.21 11.66
C TYR A 208 -11.42 -4.55 11.61
N LEU A 209 -12.15 -5.66 11.39
CA LEU A 209 -11.66 -7.04 11.47
C LEU A 209 -10.62 -7.45 10.42
N PRO A 210 -10.72 -7.09 9.12
CA PRO A 210 -9.75 -7.55 8.12
C PRO A 210 -8.34 -7.03 8.39
N PHE A 211 -8.24 -5.84 8.95
CA PHE A 211 -6.99 -5.18 9.24
C PHE A 211 -6.32 -5.73 10.52
N ALA A 212 -7.07 -5.94 11.60
CA ALA A 212 -6.55 -6.58 12.80
C ALA A 212 -6.08 -8.02 12.53
N LYS A 213 -6.80 -8.77 11.67
CA LYS A 213 -6.40 -10.11 11.22
C LYS A 213 -5.22 -10.12 10.26
N PHE A 214 -5.12 -9.12 9.38
CA PHE A 214 -3.92 -8.92 8.56
C PHE A 214 -2.70 -8.72 9.47
N VAL A 215 -2.78 -7.81 10.44
CA VAL A 215 -1.72 -7.57 11.42
C VAL A 215 -1.42 -8.81 12.27
N GLN A 216 -2.43 -9.54 12.75
CA GLN A 216 -2.24 -10.79 13.48
C GLN A 216 -1.52 -11.84 12.62
N SER A 217 -1.93 -12.01 11.37
CA SER A 217 -1.28 -12.92 10.42
C SER A 217 0.17 -12.52 10.13
N LEU A 218 0.49 -11.22 10.12
CA LEU A 218 1.87 -10.74 10.00
C LEU A 218 2.74 -11.13 11.19
N VAL A 219 2.18 -11.13 12.40
CA VAL A 219 2.87 -11.52 13.63
C VAL A 219 3.06 -13.05 13.67
N GLU A 220 2.03 -13.81 13.32
CA GLU A 220 2.07 -15.28 13.26
C GLU A 220 3.01 -15.81 12.18
N TYR A 221 3.12 -15.14 11.02
CA TYR A 221 4.04 -15.53 9.95
C TYR A 221 5.53 -15.38 10.32
N VAL A 222 5.85 -14.53 11.29
CA VAL A 222 7.24 -14.26 11.72
C VAL A 222 7.68 -15.14 12.90
N SER A 223 6.72 -15.73 13.62
CA SER A 223 6.92 -16.60 14.78
C SER A 223 7.32 -18.01 14.35
#